data_AF-A0A1F3KRT5-F1
#
_entry.id   AF-A0A1F3KRT5-F1
#
_cell.length_a   1.000
_cell.length_b   1.000
_cell.length_c   1.000
_cell.angle_alpha   90.00
_cell.angle_beta   90.00
_cell.angle_gamma   90.00
#
_symmetry.space_group_name_H-M   'P 1'
#
loop_
_entity.id
_entity.type
_entity.pdbx_description
1 polymer ?
#
loop_
_entity_poly.entity_id
_entity_poly.type
_entity_poly.pdbx_seq_one_letter_code
_entity_poly.pdbx_strand_id
1 'polypeptide(L)'
;MQEKKDIRQLSLEELVLYFEKAGEKKFRATQVYEWIWKKGAVSFDEMTNLSKSLRLFLEENFFFHKAIITEKHKSKDKTLKTVFSLFDEALVEGVLIPTSTRVTACISTQVGCPLKCVFCATGSMGYLRNLSAGEIFDQVVLLSKLAKEAYRLSLTNIVVMGMGEPLLNYKNTLIAIKGITSPSGLGMSPDRITLSTAGIPEMIRKLADDKIKFNLSVSLHSANDMKRNRLMPVNSTHPLDEISKAIEYFHEKTGIRVTFEYLLLGGFNDQLTDAQQLAVFCKKFPVKINLIEYNETENSEFKRSKPEDVLAFEDFLKNKNMLVQVRRSRGQDIAAACGQLVKNIKSGNYDKKLKKND
;
A
#
# COMPACT_ATOMS: atom_id res chain seq x y z
N MET A 1 -2.68 15.92 -34.18
CA MET A 1 -1.83 16.11 -32.99
C MET A 1 -1.89 14.82 -32.19
N GLN A 2 -0.76 14.18 -31.91
CA GLN A 2 -0.75 13.05 -30.96
C GLN A 2 -1.10 13.61 -29.58
N GLU A 3 -2.01 12.95 -28.88
CA GLU A 3 -2.36 13.29 -27.50
C GLU A 3 -1.12 13.06 -26.62
N LYS A 4 -0.73 14.06 -25.82
CA LYS A 4 0.41 13.94 -24.90
C LYS A 4 0.13 12.78 -23.93
N LYS A 5 1.18 12.12 -23.45
CA LYS A 5 1.06 11.00 -22.50
C LYS A 5 1.85 11.27 -21.23
N ASP A 6 1.44 10.66 -20.11
CA ASP A 6 2.29 10.64 -18.91
C ASP A 6 3.53 9.80 -19.22
N ILE A 7 4.72 10.42 -19.16
CA ILE A 7 5.98 9.75 -19.48
C ILE A 7 6.25 8.53 -18.58
N ARG A 8 5.66 8.49 -17.38
CA ARG A 8 5.81 7.40 -16.41
C ARG A 8 4.94 6.17 -16.73
N GLN A 9 4.12 6.24 -17.78
CA GLN A 9 3.43 5.06 -18.32
C GLN A 9 4.30 4.25 -19.28
N LEU A 10 5.43 4.82 -19.73
CA LEU A 10 6.33 4.16 -20.67
C LEU A 10 7.40 3.35 -19.92
N SER A 11 7.66 2.15 -20.42
CA SER A 11 8.86 1.40 -20.06
C SER A 11 10.12 2.09 -20.61
N LEU A 12 11.29 1.69 -20.09
CA LEU A 12 12.56 2.20 -20.65
C LEU A 12 12.68 1.85 -22.13
N GLU A 13 12.26 0.64 -22.52
CA GLU A 13 12.30 0.16 -23.90
C GLU A 13 11.38 0.99 -24.80
N GLU A 14 10.16 1.29 -24.34
CA GLU A 14 9.22 2.15 -25.07
C GLU A 14 9.76 3.58 -25.21
N LEU A 15 10.39 4.12 -24.15
CA LEU A 15 10.99 5.45 -24.17
C LEU A 15 12.19 5.51 -25.14
N VAL A 16 13.03 4.47 -25.17
CA VAL A 16 14.13 4.34 -26.13
C VAL A 16 13.59 4.37 -27.57
N LEU A 17 12.56 3.57 -27.86
CA LEU A 17 11.94 3.55 -29.19
C LEU A 17 11.33 4.90 -29.58
N TYR A 18 10.78 5.64 -28.62
CA TYR A 18 10.25 6.98 -28.87
C TYR A 18 11.37 7.96 -29.24
N PHE A 19 12.49 7.90 -28.51
CA PHE A 19 13.64 8.76 -28.74
C PHE A 19 14.30 8.47 -30.10
N GLU A 20 14.47 7.19 -30.44
CA GLU A 20 15.04 6.80 -31.73
C GLU A 20 14.18 7.29 -32.91
N LYS A 21 12.85 7.19 -32.80
CA LYS A 21 11.92 7.74 -33.82
C LYS A 21 12.00 9.26 -33.96
N ALA A 22 12.36 9.97 -32.89
CA ALA A 22 12.57 11.41 -32.89
C ALA A 22 13.99 11.83 -33.31
N GLY A 23 14.86 10.89 -33.67
CA GLY A 23 16.26 11.16 -34.03
C GLY A 23 17.19 11.38 -32.83
N GLU A 24 16.71 11.10 -31.61
CA GLU A 24 17.49 11.23 -30.38
C GLU A 24 18.28 9.94 -30.08
N LYS A 25 19.41 10.09 -29.39
CA LYS A 25 20.28 8.96 -29.03
C LYS A 25 19.70 8.14 -27.87
N LYS A 26 19.79 6.81 -27.95
CA LYS A 26 19.32 5.86 -26.92
C LYS A 26 19.70 6.25 -25.47
N PHE A 27 20.93 6.71 -25.23
CA PHE A 27 21.36 7.04 -23.87
C PHE A 27 20.59 8.22 -23.26
N ARG A 28 19.98 9.09 -24.07
CA ARG A 28 19.14 10.20 -23.59
C ARG A 28 17.86 9.69 -22.94
N ALA A 29 17.25 8.64 -23.50
CA ALA A 29 16.11 7.97 -22.88
C ALA A 29 16.50 7.38 -21.52
N THR A 30 17.68 6.77 -21.40
CA THR A 30 18.20 6.29 -20.11
C THR A 30 18.36 7.42 -19.10
N GLN A 31 18.92 8.57 -19.50
CA GLN A 31 19.06 9.74 -18.62
C GLN A 31 17.71 10.23 -18.11
N VAL A 32 16.72 10.36 -19.01
CA VAL A 32 15.35 10.76 -18.64
C VAL A 32 14.72 9.73 -17.69
N TYR A 33 14.88 8.44 -17.97
CA TYR A 33 14.38 7.37 -17.12
C TYR A 33 14.98 7.40 -15.70
N GLU A 34 16.28 7.69 -15.59
CA GLU A 34 16.92 7.90 -14.29
C GLU A 34 16.40 9.16 -13.56
N TRP A 35 16.15 10.26 -14.26
CA TRP A 35 15.52 11.43 -13.62
C TRP A 35 14.15 11.10 -13.04
N ILE A 36 13.36 10.33 -13.77
CA ILE A 36 12.04 9.90 -13.33
C ILE A 36 12.16 9.01 -12.08
N TRP A 37 12.87 7.88 -12.16
CA TRP A 37 12.78 6.84 -11.14
C TRP A 37 13.87 6.92 -10.06
N LYS A 38 15.05 7.45 -10.38
CA LYS A 38 16.16 7.59 -9.42
C LYS A 38 16.16 8.93 -8.71
N LYS A 39 15.74 10.00 -9.40
CA LYS A 39 15.68 11.35 -8.83
C LYS A 39 14.28 11.76 -8.39
N GLY A 40 13.24 11.11 -8.88
CA GLY A 40 11.85 11.46 -8.57
C GLY A 40 11.47 12.82 -9.12
N ALA A 41 11.98 13.17 -10.31
CA ALA A 41 11.65 14.41 -10.99
C ALA A 41 10.19 14.38 -11.46
N VAL A 42 9.51 15.53 -11.31
CA VAL A 42 8.10 15.72 -11.71
C VAL A 42 7.94 16.91 -12.67
N SER A 43 9.06 17.45 -13.14
CA SER A 43 9.15 18.44 -14.22
C SER A 43 10.39 18.17 -15.09
N PHE A 44 10.28 18.46 -16.39
CA PHE A 44 11.41 18.34 -17.31
C PHE A 44 12.50 19.38 -17.03
N ASP A 45 12.15 20.54 -16.46
CA ASP A 45 13.10 21.57 -16.04
C ASP A 45 14.13 21.06 -15.02
N GLU A 46 13.73 20.13 -14.14
CA GLU A 46 14.61 19.53 -13.13
C GLU A 46 15.78 18.75 -13.77
N MET A 47 15.63 18.33 -15.03
CA MET A 47 16.60 17.48 -15.73
C MET A 47 17.78 18.30 -16.28
N THR A 48 18.58 18.88 -15.38
CA THR A 48 19.60 19.89 -15.71
C THR A 48 20.78 19.41 -16.56
N ASN A 49 20.98 18.10 -16.70
CA ASN A 49 21.99 17.51 -17.58
C ASN A 49 21.50 17.26 -19.03
N LEU A 50 20.25 17.60 -19.33
CA LEU A 50 19.67 17.54 -20.67
C LEU A 50 19.79 18.89 -21.36
N SER A 51 19.92 18.89 -22.69
CA SER A 51 19.92 20.13 -23.46
C SER A 51 18.56 20.82 -23.35
N LYS A 52 18.54 22.15 -23.57
CA LYS A 52 17.28 22.91 -23.66
C LYS A 52 16.36 22.34 -24.76
N SER A 53 16.93 21.97 -25.92
CA SER A 53 16.17 21.37 -27.01
C SER A 53 15.47 20.07 -26.61
N LEU A 54 16.14 19.21 -25.85
CA LEU A 54 15.57 17.93 -25.42
C LEU A 54 14.48 18.14 -24.35
N ARG A 55 14.65 19.11 -23.44
CA ARG A 55 13.60 19.44 -22.47
C ARG A 55 12.34 19.99 -23.15
N LEU A 56 12.50 20.85 -24.15
CA LEU A 56 11.37 21.34 -24.97
C LEU A 56 10.68 20.19 -25.71
N PHE A 57 11.44 19.29 -26.33
CA PHE A 57 10.87 18.08 -26.95
C PHE A 57 10.04 17.26 -25.95
N LEU A 58 10.56 17.05 -24.74
CA LEU A 58 9.84 16.33 -23.69
C LEU A 58 8.54 17.05 -23.28
N GLU A 59 8.57 18.36 -23.11
CA GLU A 59 7.40 19.18 -22.78
C GLU A 59 6.35 19.16 -23.89
N GLU A 60 6.75 19.13 -25.15
CA GLU A 60 5.85 19.06 -26.31
C GLU A 60 5.16 17.71 -26.45
N ASN A 61 5.81 16.62 -26.02
CA ASN A 61 5.34 15.25 -26.25
C ASN A 61 4.74 14.57 -25.01
N PHE A 62 5.12 15.00 -23.82
CA PHE A 62 4.80 14.31 -22.58
C PHE A 62 4.36 15.27 -21.45
N PHE A 63 3.83 14.68 -20.39
CA PHE A 63 3.54 15.38 -19.13
C PHE A 63 3.79 14.46 -17.92
N PHE A 64 3.57 14.98 -16.71
CA PHE A 64 3.53 14.21 -15.46
C PHE A 64 2.19 14.38 -14.74
N HIS A 65 1.49 13.28 -14.46
CA HIS A 65 0.38 13.28 -13.48
C HIS A 65 0.92 13.19 -12.05
N LYS A 66 1.52 14.28 -11.55
CA LYS A 66 2.18 14.27 -10.24
C LYS A 66 1.19 14.31 -9.07
N ALA A 67 1.54 13.63 -7.99
CA ALA A 67 0.90 13.85 -6.70
C ALA A 67 1.57 15.01 -5.95
N ILE A 68 0.80 15.78 -5.17
CA ILE A 68 1.31 16.85 -4.30
C ILE A 68 0.73 16.74 -2.90
N ILE A 69 1.52 17.03 -1.87
CA ILE A 69 1.01 17.09 -0.49
C ILE A 69 0.22 18.40 -0.33
N THR A 70 -1.07 18.31 0.00
CA THR A 70 -1.93 19.47 0.27
C THR A 70 -2.12 19.70 1.77
N GLU A 71 -2.12 18.65 2.58
CA GLU A 71 -2.30 18.75 4.03
C GLU A 71 -1.35 17.83 4.81
N LYS A 72 -1.03 18.23 6.04
CA LYS A 72 -0.20 17.48 6.98
C LYS A 72 -0.82 17.57 8.37
N HIS A 73 -1.01 16.42 9.02
CA HIS A 73 -1.59 16.32 10.36
C HIS A 73 -0.63 15.53 11.26
N LYS A 74 -0.23 16.10 12.41
CA LYS A 74 0.76 15.51 13.30
C LYS A 74 0.12 15.00 14.59
N SER A 75 0.35 13.74 14.90
CA SER A 75 -0.10 13.08 16.13
C SER A 75 0.80 13.44 17.31
N LYS A 76 0.24 13.33 18.52
CA LYS A 76 0.99 13.31 19.79
C LYS A 76 2.07 12.23 19.82
N ASP A 77 1.85 11.09 19.16
CA ASP A 77 2.82 9.99 19.11
C ASP A 77 3.92 10.17 18.03
N LYS A 78 3.94 11.36 17.41
CA LYS A 78 4.81 11.80 16.30
C LYS A 78 4.44 11.23 14.93
N THR A 79 3.42 10.39 14.78
CA THR A 79 2.91 9.98 13.47
C THR A 79 2.48 11.21 12.65
N LEU A 80 2.82 11.22 11.35
CA LEU A 80 2.41 12.27 10.42
C LEU A 80 1.48 11.68 9.36
N LYS A 81 0.23 12.13 9.32
CA LYS A 81 -0.68 11.87 8.20
C LYS A 81 -0.53 12.96 7.16
N THR A 82 -0.57 12.57 5.90
CA THR A 82 -0.49 13.47 4.74
C THR A 82 -1.65 13.22 3.81
N VAL A 83 -2.21 14.28 3.24
CA VAL A 83 -3.18 14.21 2.15
C VAL A 83 -2.47 14.57 0.85
N PHE A 84 -2.62 13.72 -0.16
CA PHE A 84 -2.11 13.94 -1.50
C PHE A 84 -3.23 14.33 -2.43
N SER A 85 -3.08 15.44 -3.15
CA SER A 85 -3.89 15.75 -4.32
C SER A 85 -3.27 15.14 -5.56
N LEU A 86 -4.10 14.43 -6.30
CA LEU A 86 -3.76 13.78 -7.56
C LEU A 86 -4.06 14.70 -8.75
N PHE A 87 -3.69 14.28 -9.96
CA PHE A 87 -3.85 15.09 -11.18
C PHE A 87 -5.31 15.44 -11.50
N ASP A 88 -6.23 14.60 -11.06
CA ASP A 88 -7.67 14.77 -11.20
C ASP A 88 -8.33 15.34 -9.93
N GLU A 89 -7.55 15.96 -9.04
CA GLU A 89 -8.02 16.52 -7.75
C GLU A 89 -8.60 15.49 -6.79
N ALA A 90 -8.52 14.19 -7.11
CA ALA A 90 -8.85 13.14 -6.16
C ALA A 90 -7.82 13.18 -5.01
N LEU A 91 -8.28 12.83 -3.81
CA LEU A 91 -7.47 12.88 -2.60
C LEU A 91 -7.22 11.46 -2.10
N VAL A 92 -5.95 11.16 -1.80
CA VAL A 92 -5.54 9.94 -1.09
C VAL A 92 -4.67 10.31 0.09
N GLU A 93 -4.63 9.44 1.09
CA GLU A 93 -3.82 9.67 2.28
C GLU A 93 -2.59 8.76 2.29
N GLY A 94 -1.55 9.20 2.99
CA GLY A 94 -0.42 8.37 3.40
C GLY A 94 0.09 8.79 4.76
N VAL A 95 0.85 7.91 5.40
CA VAL A 95 1.24 8.08 6.80
C VAL A 95 2.72 7.81 6.98
N LEU A 96 3.41 8.66 7.73
CA LEU A 96 4.76 8.41 8.24
C LEU A 96 4.68 8.01 9.71
N ILE A 97 5.20 6.82 10.03
CA ILE A 97 5.21 6.24 11.37
C ILE A 97 6.67 6.19 11.84
N PRO A 98 7.14 7.18 12.63
CA PRO A 98 8.50 7.20 13.14
C PRO A 98 8.65 6.30 14.38
N THR A 99 9.84 5.72 14.53
CA THR A 99 10.36 5.22 15.80
C THR A 99 11.66 5.97 16.13
N SER A 100 12.38 5.54 17.17
CA SER A 100 13.70 6.09 17.50
C SER A 100 14.75 5.87 16.40
N THR A 101 14.64 4.80 15.61
CA THR A 101 15.69 4.38 14.66
C THR A 101 15.20 4.17 13.23
N ARG A 102 13.89 4.12 12.99
CA ARG A 102 13.32 3.85 11.67
C ARG A 102 12.11 4.74 11.40
N VAL A 103 11.82 4.94 10.12
CA VAL A 103 10.58 5.58 9.67
C VAL A 103 9.91 4.68 8.65
N THR A 104 8.61 4.42 8.86
CA THR A 104 7.80 3.61 7.94
C THR A 104 6.79 4.49 7.21
N ALA A 105 6.71 4.38 5.89
CA ALA A 105 5.67 5.01 5.08
C ALA A 105 4.53 4.02 4.83
N CYS A 106 3.31 4.42 5.11
CA CYS A 106 2.09 3.75 4.66
C CYS A 106 1.57 4.48 3.42
N ILE A 107 1.47 3.76 2.29
CA ILE A 107 1.10 4.34 0.99
C ILE A 107 -0.19 3.70 0.45
N SER A 108 -0.90 4.48 -0.36
CA SER A 108 -2.15 4.13 -1.01
C SER A 108 -1.94 3.66 -2.44
N THR A 109 -2.83 2.80 -2.94
CA THR A 109 -2.80 2.23 -4.30
C THR A 109 -4.06 2.53 -5.11
N GLN A 110 -5.15 2.95 -4.47
CA GLN A 110 -6.40 3.31 -5.13
C GLN A 110 -7.00 4.54 -4.47
N VAL A 111 -7.90 5.22 -5.19
CA VAL A 111 -8.78 6.24 -4.62
C VAL A 111 -10.06 5.53 -4.16
N GLY A 112 -10.18 5.31 -2.86
CA GLY A 112 -11.20 4.42 -2.27
C GLY A 112 -10.77 2.95 -2.32
N CYS A 113 -11.71 2.03 -2.07
CA CYS A 113 -11.45 0.59 -2.12
C CYS A 113 -12.73 -0.19 -2.47
N PRO A 114 -12.68 -1.11 -3.45
CA PRO A 114 -13.88 -1.82 -3.90
C PRO A 114 -14.32 -2.96 -2.96
N LEU A 115 -13.48 -3.35 -1.98
CA LEU A 115 -13.70 -4.55 -1.17
C LEU A 115 -14.68 -4.39 0.00
N LYS A 116 -15.03 -3.15 0.36
CA LYS A 116 -16.06 -2.84 1.37
C LYS A 116 -15.90 -3.59 2.72
N CYS A 117 -14.66 -3.76 3.20
CA CYS A 117 -14.41 -4.34 4.53
C CYS A 117 -15.06 -3.46 5.60
N VAL A 118 -15.91 -4.04 6.46
CA VAL A 118 -16.79 -3.28 7.37
C VAL A 118 -16.05 -2.51 8.46
N PHE A 119 -14.84 -2.94 8.81
CA PHE A 119 -13.98 -2.28 9.81
C PHE A 119 -13.09 -1.17 9.21
N CYS A 120 -13.15 -0.93 7.89
CA CYS A 120 -12.26 -0.03 7.17
C CYS A 120 -13.01 1.19 6.63
N ALA A 121 -12.61 2.39 7.07
CA ALA A 121 -13.22 3.65 6.63
C ALA A 121 -13.11 3.86 5.10
N THR A 122 -11.99 3.47 4.49
CA THR A 122 -11.82 3.50 3.03
C THR A 122 -12.84 2.62 2.29
N GLY A 123 -13.23 1.48 2.87
CA GLY A 123 -14.23 0.59 2.28
C GLY A 123 -15.62 1.23 2.20
N SER A 124 -15.92 2.16 3.11
CA SER A 124 -17.20 2.87 3.17
C SER A 124 -17.27 4.06 2.20
N MET A 125 -16.14 4.51 1.64
CA MET A 125 -16.11 5.60 0.66
C MET A 125 -16.57 5.22 -0.74
N GLY A 126 -16.62 3.91 -1.04
CA GLY A 126 -16.69 3.44 -2.42
C GLY A 126 -15.33 3.40 -3.10
N TYR A 127 -15.34 3.21 -4.41
CA TYR A 127 -14.15 3.10 -5.26
C TYR A 127 -14.30 4.02 -6.46
N LEU A 128 -13.28 4.82 -6.73
CA LEU A 128 -13.26 5.72 -7.89
C LEU A 128 -12.35 5.17 -9.00
N ARG A 129 -11.06 4.97 -8.70
CA ARG A 129 -10.09 4.47 -9.68
C ARG A 129 -8.81 3.92 -9.02
N ASN A 130 -8.06 3.17 -9.82
CA ASN A 130 -6.67 2.83 -9.54
C ASN A 130 -5.75 4.06 -9.63
N LEU A 131 -4.72 4.08 -8.78
CA LEU A 131 -3.59 4.99 -8.95
C LEU A 131 -2.66 4.49 -10.05
N SER A 132 -2.08 5.41 -10.82
CA SER A 132 -0.97 5.11 -11.72
C SER A 132 0.29 4.76 -10.93
N ALA A 133 1.25 4.10 -11.57
CA ALA A 133 2.54 3.79 -10.96
C ALA A 133 3.27 5.06 -10.49
N GLY A 134 3.15 6.16 -11.25
CA GLY A 134 3.70 7.46 -10.89
C GLY A 134 3.09 8.03 -9.60
N GLU A 135 1.77 7.98 -9.45
CA GLU A 135 1.09 8.47 -8.22
C GLU A 135 1.46 7.64 -6.98
N ILE A 136 1.66 6.32 -7.12
CA ILE A 136 2.12 5.46 -6.02
C ILE A 136 3.58 5.79 -5.66
N PHE A 137 4.42 5.97 -6.68
CA PHE A 137 5.83 6.30 -6.52
C PHE A 137 6.05 7.69 -5.90
N ASP A 138 5.27 8.69 -6.32
CA ASP A 138 5.35 10.06 -5.82
C ASP A 138 5.09 10.12 -4.31
N GLN A 139 4.14 9.32 -3.80
CA GLN A 139 3.91 9.21 -2.35
C GLN A 139 5.20 8.84 -1.60
N VAL A 140 5.98 7.88 -2.12
CA VAL A 140 7.24 7.45 -1.49
C VAL A 140 8.29 8.54 -1.55
N VAL A 141 8.45 9.22 -2.69
CA VAL A 141 9.41 10.33 -2.85
C VAL A 141 9.08 11.48 -1.89
N LEU A 142 7.81 11.89 -1.86
CA LEU A 142 7.32 12.97 -1.01
C LEU A 142 7.45 12.62 0.47
N LEU A 143 7.08 11.40 0.87
CA LEU A 143 7.20 10.95 2.26
C LEU A 143 8.66 10.76 2.68
N SER A 144 9.55 10.36 1.76
CA SER A 144 10.99 10.27 2.04
C SER A 144 11.62 11.64 2.31
N LYS A 145 11.25 12.65 1.51
CA LYS A 145 11.65 14.06 1.76
C LYS A 145 11.10 14.54 3.11
N LEU A 146 9.82 14.31 3.36
CA LEU A 146 9.16 14.71 4.60
C LEU A 146 9.75 14.02 5.84
N ALA A 147 10.14 12.75 5.75
CA ALA A 147 10.78 12.03 6.86
C ALA A 147 12.11 12.68 7.27
N LYS A 148 12.93 13.08 6.29
CA LYS A 148 14.19 13.79 6.53
C LYS A 148 13.96 15.17 7.15
N GLU A 149 12.96 15.90 6.67
CA GLU A 149 12.60 17.23 7.19
C GLU A 149 12.06 17.15 8.62
N ALA A 150 11.11 16.26 8.88
CA ALA A 150 10.36 16.20 10.13
C ALA A 150 11.11 15.45 11.26
N TYR A 151 11.92 14.44 10.92
CA TYR A 151 12.54 13.56 11.91
C TYR A 151 14.06 13.47 11.80
N ARG A 152 14.68 14.08 10.79
CA ARG A 152 16.12 13.91 10.47
C ARG A 152 16.51 12.44 10.26
N LEU A 153 15.55 11.62 9.83
CA LEU A 153 15.74 10.20 9.53
C LEU A 153 15.40 9.93 8.07
N SER A 154 16.10 8.97 7.48
CA SER A 154 15.73 8.43 6.17
C SER A 154 14.51 7.54 6.28
N LEU A 155 13.70 7.47 5.21
CA LEU A 155 12.65 6.48 5.09
C LEU A 155 13.27 5.09 4.95
N THR A 156 12.95 4.16 5.86
CA THR A 156 13.59 2.84 5.91
C THR A 156 12.65 1.70 5.57
N ASN A 157 11.33 1.91 5.66
CA ASN A 157 10.34 0.87 5.44
C ASN A 157 9.11 1.42 4.72
N ILE A 158 8.46 0.59 3.92
CA ILE A 158 7.22 0.92 3.23
C ILE A 158 6.21 -0.20 3.49
N VAL A 159 4.98 0.17 3.84
CA VAL A 159 3.85 -0.74 3.88
C VAL A 159 2.80 -0.26 2.89
N VAL A 160 2.36 -1.15 2.00
CA VAL A 160 1.28 -0.90 1.05
C VAL A 160 -0.03 -1.31 1.73
N MET A 161 -0.40 -0.50 2.73
CA MET A 161 -1.53 -0.74 3.66
C MET A 161 -2.41 0.53 3.81
N GLY A 162 -2.28 1.49 2.88
CA GLY A 162 -3.07 2.70 2.86
C GLY A 162 -4.46 2.46 2.26
N MET A 163 -4.89 3.36 1.38
CA MET A 163 -6.16 3.24 0.67
C MET A 163 -6.04 2.27 -0.52
N GLY A 164 -7.00 1.34 -0.64
CA GLY A 164 -7.11 0.40 -1.76
C GLY A 164 -6.62 -1.02 -1.49
N GLU A 165 -6.97 -1.93 -2.40
CA GLU A 165 -6.44 -3.29 -2.49
C GLU A 165 -5.32 -3.33 -3.56
N PRO A 166 -4.05 -3.50 -3.16
CA PRO A 166 -2.92 -3.46 -4.07
C PRO A 166 -3.00 -4.51 -5.19
N LEU A 167 -3.57 -5.69 -4.94
CA LEU A 167 -3.67 -6.74 -5.95
C LEU A 167 -4.74 -6.46 -7.01
N LEU A 168 -5.72 -5.59 -6.74
CA LEU A 168 -6.65 -5.08 -7.75
C LEU A 168 -6.06 -3.92 -8.57
N ASN A 169 -4.90 -3.40 -8.14
CA ASN A 169 -4.08 -2.47 -8.91
C ASN A 169 -2.68 -3.05 -9.20
N TYR A 170 -2.64 -4.32 -9.59
CA TYR A 170 -1.40 -5.11 -9.68
C TYR A 170 -0.33 -4.45 -10.55
N LYS A 171 -0.66 -4.16 -11.82
CA LYS A 171 0.31 -3.63 -12.79
C LYS A 171 0.98 -2.35 -12.29
N ASN A 172 0.20 -1.37 -11.85
CA ASN A 172 0.75 -0.09 -11.40
C ASN A 172 1.54 -0.23 -10.10
N THR A 173 1.05 -1.05 -9.16
CA THR A 173 1.73 -1.31 -7.89
C THR A 173 3.10 -1.95 -8.12
N LEU A 174 3.20 -2.96 -9.00
CA LEU A 174 4.46 -3.64 -9.29
C LEU A 174 5.45 -2.75 -10.03
N ILE A 175 4.99 -1.90 -10.96
CA ILE A 175 5.85 -0.90 -11.62
C ILE A 175 6.40 0.09 -10.59
N ALA A 176 5.54 0.60 -9.69
CA ALA A 176 5.98 1.52 -8.64
C ALA A 176 7.01 0.87 -7.70
N ILE A 177 6.75 -0.37 -7.23
CA ILE A 177 7.70 -1.12 -6.40
C ILE A 177 9.03 -1.37 -7.13
N LYS A 178 9.00 -1.66 -8.44
CA LYS A 178 10.21 -1.78 -9.26
C LYS A 178 10.96 -0.45 -9.32
N GLY A 179 10.27 0.68 -9.49
CA GLY A 179 10.86 2.03 -9.42
C GLY A 179 11.46 2.35 -8.05
N ILE A 180 10.89 1.83 -6.96
CA ILE A 180 11.41 2.03 -5.60
C ILE A 180 12.66 1.16 -5.34
N THR A 181 12.67 -0.08 -5.84
CA THR A 181 13.68 -1.07 -5.46
C THR A 181 14.84 -1.21 -6.45
N SER A 182 14.64 -0.85 -7.72
CA SER A 182 15.67 -0.96 -8.75
C SER A 182 16.91 -0.10 -8.43
N PRO A 183 18.13 -0.53 -8.80
CA PRO A 183 19.33 0.31 -8.78
C PRO A 183 19.24 1.55 -9.69
N SER A 184 18.43 1.48 -10.75
CA SER A 184 18.07 2.63 -11.61
C SER A 184 16.87 3.43 -11.07
N GLY A 185 16.35 3.02 -9.92
CA GLY A 185 15.29 3.67 -9.15
C GLY A 185 15.81 4.24 -7.83
N LEU A 186 14.99 4.19 -6.78
CA LEU A 186 15.40 4.67 -5.44
C LEU A 186 16.40 3.74 -4.73
N GLY A 187 16.63 2.53 -5.24
CA GLY A 187 17.59 1.58 -4.69
C GLY A 187 17.25 1.04 -3.29
N MET A 188 15.97 1.08 -2.89
CA MET A 188 15.54 0.52 -1.60
C MET A 188 15.54 -1.01 -1.65
N SER A 189 16.04 -1.66 -0.60
CA SER A 189 15.94 -3.13 -0.48
C SER A 189 14.47 -3.58 -0.51
N PRO A 190 14.10 -4.56 -1.36
CA PRO A 190 12.75 -5.13 -1.39
C PRO A 190 12.25 -5.65 -0.04
N ASP A 191 13.14 -6.16 0.81
CA ASP A 191 12.81 -6.67 2.15
C ASP A 191 12.30 -5.59 3.11
N ARG A 192 12.46 -4.31 2.74
CA ARG A 192 11.92 -3.16 3.48
C ARG A 192 10.49 -2.82 3.09
N ILE A 193 9.95 -3.47 2.07
CA ILE A 193 8.60 -3.27 1.56
C ILE A 193 7.72 -4.44 1.98
N THR A 194 6.53 -4.14 2.50
CA THR A 194 5.48 -5.12 2.75
C THR A 194 4.23 -4.73 1.96
N LEU A 195 3.81 -5.58 1.03
CA LEU A 195 2.53 -5.45 0.35
C LEU A 195 1.46 -6.22 1.14
N SER A 196 0.34 -5.58 1.45
CA SER A 196 -0.80 -6.24 2.09
C SER A 196 -1.91 -6.51 1.09
N THR A 197 -2.64 -7.61 1.25
CA THR A 197 -3.81 -7.95 0.45
C THR A 197 -4.93 -8.51 1.32
N ALA A 198 -6.17 -8.30 0.91
CA ALA A 198 -7.36 -8.94 1.47
C ALA A 198 -7.51 -10.43 1.09
N GLY A 199 -6.53 -11.00 0.37
CA GLY A 199 -6.48 -12.43 0.08
C GLY A 199 -7.18 -12.80 -1.21
N ILE A 200 -6.69 -12.29 -2.35
CA ILE A 200 -7.16 -12.65 -3.69
C ILE A 200 -6.30 -13.83 -4.21
N PRO A 201 -6.79 -15.09 -4.20
CA PRO A 201 -5.95 -16.27 -4.41
C PRO A 201 -5.22 -16.29 -5.74
N GLU A 202 -5.92 -15.95 -6.83
CA GLU A 202 -5.34 -15.87 -8.18
C GLU A 202 -4.17 -14.88 -8.23
N MET A 203 -4.33 -13.72 -7.61
CA MET A 203 -3.31 -12.68 -7.61
C MET A 203 -2.13 -13.02 -6.67
N ILE A 204 -2.37 -13.77 -5.59
CA ILE A 204 -1.30 -14.32 -4.75
C ILE A 204 -0.46 -15.32 -5.56
N ARG A 205 -1.09 -16.20 -6.33
CA ARG A 205 -0.38 -17.10 -7.25
C ARG A 205 0.41 -16.33 -8.30
N LYS A 206 -0.18 -15.27 -8.85
CA LYS A 206 0.51 -14.38 -9.79
C LYS A 206 1.74 -13.71 -9.18
N LEU A 207 1.69 -13.25 -7.92
CA LEU A 207 2.89 -12.74 -7.22
C LEU A 207 3.99 -13.81 -7.13
N ALA A 208 3.61 -15.06 -6.90
CA ALA A 208 4.54 -16.18 -6.86
C ALA A 208 5.18 -16.43 -8.23
N ASP A 209 4.38 -16.39 -9.30
CA ASP A 209 4.81 -16.57 -10.68
C ASP A 209 5.78 -15.48 -11.12
N ASP A 210 5.48 -14.23 -10.74
CA ASP A 210 6.31 -13.06 -11.02
C ASP A 210 7.56 -13.00 -10.10
N LYS A 211 7.74 -13.99 -9.20
CA LYS A 211 8.90 -14.18 -8.32
C LYS A 211 9.28 -12.90 -7.56
N ILE A 212 8.27 -12.28 -6.93
CA ILE A 212 8.47 -11.05 -6.17
C ILE A 212 9.55 -11.22 -5.09
N LYS A 213 10.13 -10.09 -4.68
CA LYS A 213 11.21 -10.03 -3.68
C LYS A 213 10.83 -9.26 -2.41
N PHE A 214 9.67 -8.62 -2.39
CA PHE A 214 9.18 -7.91 -1.21
C PHE A 214 8.33 -8.83 -0.32
N ASN A 215 8.08 -8.40 0.92
CA ASN A 215 7.28 -9.20 1.86
C ASN A 215 5.79 -9.16 1.50
N LEU A 216 5.10 -10.27 1.72
CA LEU A 216 3.65 -10.38 1.57
C LEU A 216 2.97 -10.46 2.95
N SER A 217 1.94 -9.65 3.14
CA SER A 217 1.02 -9.74 4.27
C SER A 217 -0.41 -9.98 3.79
N VAL A 218 -1.17 -10.80 4.50
CA VAL A 218 -2.57 -11.12 4.19
C VAL A 218 -3.45 -10.66 5.35
N SER A 219 -4.39 -9.78 5.04
CA SER A 219 -5.46 -9.33 5.95
C SER A 219 -6.45 -10.47 6.14
N LEU A 220 -6.19 -11.30 7.15
CA LEU A 220 -6.97 -12.51 7.41
C LEU A 220 -8.19 -12.19 8.28
N HIS A 221 -7.93 -11.56 9.43
CA HIS A 221 -8.87 -11.11 10.46
C HIS A 221 -9.84 -12.15 11.06
N SER A 222 -10.05 -13.30 10.42
CA SER A 222 -10.66 -14.46 11.04
C SER A 222 -10.25 -15.71 10.29
N ALA A 223 -9.98 -16.80 11.02
CA ALA A 223 -9.78 -18.13 10.46
C ALA A 223 -11.08 -18.96 10.42
N ASN A 224 -12.22 -18.26 10.40
CA ASN A 224 -13.56 -18.82 10.29
C ASN A 224 -14.31 -18.14 9.13
N ASP A 225 -14.74 -18.88 8.11
CA ASP A 225 -15.39 -18.27 6.93
C ASP A 225 -16.66 -17.48 7.27
N MET A 226 -17.47 -17.93 8.25
CA MET A 226 -18.68 -17.20 8.64
C MET A 226 -18.34 -15.84 9.25
N LYS A 227 -17.39 -15.79 10.18
CA LYS A 227 -16.93 -14.53 10.77
C LYS A 227 -16.22 -13.66 9.73
N ARG A 228 -15.39 -14.27 8.89
CA ARG A 228 -14.65 -13.56 7.84
C ARG A 228 -15.59 -12.95 6.80
N ASN A 229 -16.66 -13.62 6.40
CA ASN A 229 -17.68 -13.08 5.50
C ASN A 229 -18.34 -11.80 6.07
N ARG A 230 -18.61 -11.77 7.38
CA ARG A 230 -19.17 -10.56 8.03
C ARG A 230 -18.16 -9.40 8.04
N LEU A 231 -16.87 -9.69 8.15
CA LEU A 231 -15.81 -8.66 8.17
C LEU A 231 -15.40 -8.18 6.77
N MET A 232 -15.30 -9.11 5.83
CA MET A 232 -14.66 -8.96 4.54
C MET A 232 -15.51 -9.66 3.47
N PRO A 233 -16.42 -8.95 2.80
CA PRO A 233 -17.33 -9.53 1.80
C PRO A 233 -16.61 -10.34 0.70
N VAL A 234 -15.38 -9.95 0.36
CA VAL A 234 -14.50 -10.68 -0.58
C VAL A 234 -14.27 -12.15 -0.20
N ASN A 235 -14.46 -12.54 1.06
CA ASN A 235 -14.33 -13.94 1.47
C ASN A 235 -15.39 -14.85 0.84
N SER A 236 -16.57 -14.32 0.48
CA SER A 236 -17.62 -15.11 -0.17
C SER A 236 -17.23 -15.58 -1.57
N THR A 237 -16.33 -14.86 -2.24
CA THR A 237 -15.72 -15.27 -3.52
C THR A 237 -14.37 -15.96 -3.33
N HIS A 238 -13.69 -15.68 -2.22
CA HIS A 238 -12.35 -16.17 -1.92
C HIS A 238 -12.28 -16.74 -0.50
N PRO A 239 -12.82 -17.96 -0.28
CA PRO A 239 -12.87 -18.58 1.04
C PRO A 239 -11.48 -18.95 1.55
N LEU A 240 -11.38 -19.21 2.85
CA LEU A 240 -10.12 -19.48 3.53
C LEU A 240 -9.32 -20.65 2.93
N ASP A 241 -10.00 -21.69 2.43
CA ASP A 241 -9.34 -22.84 1.81
C ASP A 241 -8.58 -22.45 0.53
N GLU A 242 -9.17 -21.60 -0.32
CA GLU A 242 -8.52 -21.12 -1.54
C GLU A 242 -7.35 -20.18 -1.22
N ILE A 243 -7.50 -19.33 -0.20
CA ILE A 243 -6.40 -18.50 0.32
C ILE A 243 -5.27 -19.38 0.84
N SER A 244 -5.59 -20.44 1.58
CA SER A 244 -4.60 -21.41 2.09
C SER A 244 -3.79 -22.04 0.96
N LYS A 245 -4.45 -22.55 -0.09
CA LYS A 245 -3.78 -23.16 -1.24
C LYS A 245 -2.92 -22.17 -2.03
N ALA A 246 -3.34 -20.91 -2.12
CA ALA A 246 -2.56 -19.88 -2.79
C ALA A 246 -1.32 -19.48 -1.98
N ILE A 247 -1.43 -19.42 -0.65
CA ILE A 247 -0.28 -19.11 0.22
C ILE A 247 0.73 -20.26 0.23
N GLU A 248 0.28 -21.51 0.26
CA GLU A 248 1.14 -22.68 0.14
C GLU A 248 1.96 -22.62 -1.16
N TYR A 249 1.28 -22.44 -2.30
CA TYR A 249 1.94 -22.25 -3.60
C TYR A 249 2.91 -21.07 -3.62
N PHE A 250 2.51 -19.93 -3.05
CA PHE A 250 3.36 -18.75 -2.96
C PHE A 250 4.62 -19.02 -2.16
N HIS A 251 4.51 -19.70 -1.02
CA HIS A 251 5.64 -20.04 -0.18
C HIS A 251 6.58 -21.04 -0.86
N GLU A 252 6.04 -22.11 -1.46
CA GLU A 252 6.83 -23.11 -2.19
C GLU A 252 7.66 -22.49 -3.32
N LYS A 253 7.09 -21.52 -4.04
CA LYS A 253 7.74 -20.91 -5.20
C LYS A 253 8.74 -19.81 -4.86
N THR A 254 8.53 -19.10 -3.75
CA THR A 254 9.33 -17.91 -3.40
C THR A 254 10.21 -18.07 -2.17
N GLY A 255 9.89 -19.02 -1.29
CA GLY A 255 10.48 -19.16 0.05
C GLY A 255 10.08 -18.06 1.04
N ILE A 256 9.29 -17.06 0.62
CA ILE A 256 8.90 -15.92 1.45
C ILE A 256 7.84 -16.36 2.45
N ARG A 257 8.03 -16.03 3.74
CA ARG A 257 7.02 -16.27 4.78
C ARG A 257 5.95 -15.19 4.74
N VAL A 258 4.69 -15.61 4.63
CA VAL A 258 3.54 -14.69 4.70
C VAL A 258 3.34 -14.23 6.15
N THR A 259 2.98 -12.95 6.30
CA THR A 259 2.48 -12.42 7.57
C THR A 259 0.97 -12.34 7.53
N PHE A 260 0.27 -12.82 8.55
CA PHE A 260 -1.17 -12.61 8.69
C PHE A 260 -1.42 -11.38 9.57
N GLU A 261 -2.18 -10.43 9.06
CA GLU A 261 -2.75 -9.36 9.88
C GLU A 261 -4.10 -9.84 10.44
N TYR A 262 -4.24 -9.79 11.76
CA TYR A 262 -5.43 -10.25 12.47
C TYR A 262 -5.92 -9.14 13.40
N LEU A 263 -7.02 -8.50 13.05
CA LEU A 263 -7.62 -7.42 13.83
C LEU A 263 -8.44 -8.04 14.97
N LEU A 264 -8.13 -7.70 16.22
CA LEU A 264 -8.85 -8.20 17.39
C LEU A 264 -10.06 -7.31 17.69
N LEU A 265 -11.25 -7.88 17.55
CA LEU A 265 -12.54 -7.24 17.74
C LEU A 265 -13.25 -7.88 18.95
N GLY A 266 -13.49 -7.04 19.94
CA GLY A 266 -14.08 -7.36 21.25
C GLY A 266 -15.31 -8.23 21.17
N GLY A 267 -15.21 -9.47 21.66
CA GLY A 267 -16.33 -10.42 21.72
C GLY A 267 -16.78 -10.97 20.37
N PHE A 268 -16.04 -10.71 19.28
CA PHE A 268 -16.37 -11.17 17.94
C PHE A 268 -15.39 -12.22 17.42
N ASN A 269 -14.10 -11.92 17.38
CA ASN A 269 -13.06 -12.79 16.82
C ASN A 269 -11.80 -12.89 17.71
N ASP A 270 -11.94 -12.57 19.00
CA ASP A 270 -10.85 -12.46 19.98
C ASP A 270 -10.91 -13.50 21.11
N GLN A 271 -11.74 -14.53 20.94
CA GLN A 271 -11.90 -15.59 21.95
C GLN A 271 -10.85 -16.70 21.74
N LEU A 272 -10.59 -17.52 22.76
CA LEU A 272 -9.64 -18.64 22.64
C LEU A 272 -10.00 -19.65 21.53
N THR A 273 -11.29 -19.82 21.24
CA THR A 273 -11.74 -20.66 20.13
C THR A 273 -11.33 -20.09 18.77
N ASP A 274 -11.25 -18.77 18.62
CA ASP A 274 -10.72 -18.11 17.42
C ASP A 274 -9.21 -18.28 17.32
N ALA A 275 -8.48 -18.17 18.43
CA ALA A 275 -7.04 -18.43 18.48
C ALA A 275 -6.71 -19.88 18.10
N GLN A 276 -7.53 -20.83 18.53
CA GLN A 276 -7.43 -22.25 18.14
C GLN A 276 -7.62 -22.45 16.64
N GLN A 277 -8.66 -21.85 16.05
CA GLN A 277 -8.92 -21.93 14.61
C GLN A 277 -7.79 -21.29 13.80
N LEU A 278 -7.29 -20.14 14.24
CA LEU A 278 -6.14 -19.49 13.63
C LEU A 278 -4.88 -20.37 13.72
N ALA A 279 -4.64 -21.02 14.85
CA ALA A 279 -3.51 -21.92 15.01
C ALA A 279 -3.62 -23.14 14.08
N VAL A 280 -4.82 -23.69 13.85
CA VAL A 280 -5.02 -24.78 12.88
C VAL A 280 -4.73 -24.30 11.47
N PHE A 281 -5.24 -23.12 11.09
CA PHE A 281 -5.03 -22.54 9.77
C PHE A 281 -3.54 -22.28 9.48
N CYS A 282 -2.83 -21.67 10.43
CA CYS A 282 -1.43 -21.28 10.29
C CYS A 282 -0.44 -22.46 10.34
N LYS A 283 -0.82 -23.64 10.83
CA LYS A 283 0.07 -24.81 10.90
C LYS A 283 0.47 -25.38 9.53
N LYS A 284 -0.26 -25.03 8.47
CA LYS A 284 -0.05 -25.56 7.12
C LYS A 284 1.22 -25.03 6.45
N PHE A 285 1.74 -23.86 6.85
CA PHE A 285 2.90 -23.25 6.20
C PHE A 285 3.61 -22.25 7.14
N PRO A 286 4.91 -21.95 6.93
CA PRO A 286 5.66 -21.04 7.80
C PRO A 286 5.16 -19.59 7.72
N VAL A 287 4.53 -19.11 8.80
CA VAL A 287 3.97 -17.75 8.88
C VAL A 287 4.43 -16.94 10.08
N LYS A 288 4.15 -15.63 9.99
CA LYS A 288 4.12 -14.71 11.12
C LYS A 288 2.68 -14.24 11.33
N ILE A 289 2.32 -13.89 12.56
CA ILE A 289 1.00 -13.38 12.92
C ILE A 289 1.19 -12.01 13.57
N ASN A 290 0.57 -10.98 12.99
CA ASN A 290 0.44 -9.67 13.59
C ASN A 290 -0.97 -9.52 14.15
N LEU A 291 -1.09 -9.53 15.48
CA LEU A 291 -2.34 -9.17 16.15
C LEU A 291 -2.43 -7.64 16.20
N ILE A 292 -3.50 -7.07 15.65
CA ILE A 292 -3.72 -5.63 15.58
C ILE A 292 -4.83 -5.25 16.56
N GLU A 293 -4.55 -4.31 17.44
CA GLU A 293 -5.58 -3.73 18.30
C GLU A 293 -6.54 -2.87 17.48
N TYR A 294 -7.84 -3.11 17.64
CA TYR A 294 -8.85 -2.31 16.97
C TYR A 294 -8.94 -0.89 17.54
N ASN A 295 -9.12 0.06 16.62
CA ASN A 295 -9.34 1.46 16.93
C ASN A 295 -10.80 1.77 16.68
N GLU A 296 -11.57 1.92 17.75
CA GLU A 296 -12.98 2.21 17.66
C GLU A 296 -13.21 3.46 16.81
N THR A 297 -14.18 3.37 15.90
CA THR A 297 -14.67 4.49 15.11
C THR A 297 -16.11 4.77 15.51
N GLU A 298 -16.54 6.03 15.43
CA GLU A 298 -17.85 6.49 15.94
C GLU A 298 -19.06 5.70 15.40
N ASN A 299 -18.92 5.03 14.25
CA ASN A 299 -20.01 4.31 13.57
C ASN A 299 -19.77 2.79 13.45
N SER A 300 -18.85 2.21 14.23
CA SER A 300 -18.57 0.78 14.18
C SER A 300 -19.44 -0.03 15.13
N GLU A 301 -19.93 -1.18 14.68
CA GLU A 301 -20.56 -2.19 15.55
C GLU A 301 -19.54 -2.98 16.39
N PHE A 302 -18.24 -2.84 16.10
CA PHE A 302 -17.17 -3.55 16.78
C PHE A 302 -16.54 -2.72 17.89
N LYS A 303 -16.02 -3.42 18.90
CA LYS A 303 -15.35 -2.82 20.06
C LYS A 303 -13.90 -3.25 20.12
N ARG A 304 -13.08 -2.50 20.85
CA ARG A 304 -11.72 -2.93 21.17
C ARG A 304 -11.77 -4.13 22.12
N SER A 305 -10.96 -5.15 21.84
CA SER A 305 -10.77 -6.29 22.75
C SER A 305 -10.20 -5.87 24.09
N LYS A 306 -10.59 -6.57 25.16
CA LYS A 306 -10.05 -6.30 26.49
C LYS A 306 -8.58 -6.73 26.57
N PRO A 307 -7.74 -6.06 27.37
CA PRO A 307 -6.33 -6.42 27.49
C PRO A 307 -6.10 -7.89 27.87
N GLU A 308 -6.92 -8.45 28.77
CA GLU A 308 -6.86 -9.85 29.17
C GLU A 308 -7.15 -10.83 28.03
N ASP A 309 -8.10 -10.49 27.14
CA ASP A 309 -8.45 -11.33 25.98
C ASP A 309 -7.31 -11.31 24.95
N VAL A 310 -6.72 -10.13 24.71
CA VAL A 310 -5.55 -9.97 23.81
C VAL A 310 -4.37 -10.80 24.32
N LEU A 311 -4.07 -10.73 25.62
CA LEU A 311 -2.98 -11.49 26.24
C LEU A 311 -3.24 -13.00 26.16
N ALA A 312 -4.45 -13.46 26.49
CA ALA A 312 -4.80 -14.87 26.41
C ALA A 312 -4.70 -15.41 24.97
N PHE A 313 -5.13 -14.61 23.98
CA PHE A 313 -5.02 -14.95 22.56
C PHE A 313 -3.54 -15.03 22.11
N GLU A 314 -2.72 -14.05 22.49
CA GLU A 314 -1.29 -14.01 22.19
C GLU A 314 -0.55 -15.20 22.81
N ASP A 315 -0.76 -15.45 24.11
CA ASP A 315 -0.11 -16.52 24.86
C ASP A 315 -0.49 -17.89 24.32
N PHE A 316 -1.77 -18.10 23.96
CA PHE A 316 -2.19 -19.34 23.32
C PHE A 316 -1.40 -19.63 22.05
N LEU A 317 -1.29 -18.65 21.14
CA LEU A 317 -0.57 -18.82 19.87
C LEU A 317 0.93 -19.02 20.09
N LYS A 318 1.55 -18.27 21.02
CA LYS A 318 2.96 -18.44 21.38
C LYS A 318 3.24 -19.84 21.95
N ASN A 319 2.35 -20.35 22.81
CA ASN A 319 2.43 -21.72 23.34
C ASN A 319 2.27 -22.81 22.27
N LYS A 320 1.79 -22.46 21.07
CA LYS A 320 1.81 -23.32 19.87
C LYS A 320 3.04 -23.09 18.98
N ASN A 321 4.08 -22.44 19.50
CA ASN A 321 5.33 -22.11 18.82
C ASN A 321 5.14 -21.23 17.56
N MET A 322 4.11 -20.37 17.56
CA MET A 322 3.86 -19.44 16.47
C MET A 322 4.61 -18.12 16.66
N LEU A 323 5.03 -17.51 15.55
CA LEU A 323 5.66 -16.18 15.55
C LEU A 323 4.59 -15.10 15.62
N VAL A 324 4.32 -14.61 16.82
CA VAL A 324 3.25 -13.63 17.09
C VAL A 324 3.84 -12.29 17.50
N GLN A 325 3.31 -11.21 16.94
CA GLN A 325 3.59 -9.84 17.37
C GLN A 325 2.29 -9.07 17.57
N VAL A 326 2.14 -8.40 18.71
CA VAL A 326 1.05 -7.46 18.94
C VAL A 326 1.45 -6.08 18.45
N ARG A 327 0.66 -5.53 17.53
CA ARG A 327 0.78 -4.16 17.01
C ARG A 327 -0.17 -3.25 17.77
N ARG A 328 0.42 -2.43 18.63
CA ARG A 328 -0.28 -1.31 19.27
C ARG A 328 -0.55 -0.21 18.26
N SER A 329 -1.68 0.46 18.43
CA SER A 329 -2.10 1.52 17.52
C SER A 329 -1.19 2.74 17.53
N ARG A 330 -1.13 3.44 16.39
CA ARG A 330 -0.35 4.66 16.16
C ARG A 330 -1.19 5.69 15.42
N GLY A 331 -1.05 6.96 15.77
CA GLY A 331 -1.71 8.08 15.09
C GLY A 331 -3.25 8.11 15.21
N GLN A 332 -3.82 7.52 16.26
CA GLN A 332 -5.28 7.47 16.47
C GLN A 332 -5.91 8.86 16.58
N ASP A 333 -5.26 9.79 17.27
CA ASP A 333 -5.73 11.16 17.53
C ASP A 333 -5.89 12.01 16.26
N ILE A 334 -5.30 11.58 15.15
CA ILE A 334 -5.37 12.24 13.84
C ILE A 334 -6.00 11.35 12.76
N ALA A 335 -6.69 10.27 13.15
CA ALA A 335 -7.28 9.30 12.23
C ALA A 335 -6.27 8.78 11.18
N ALA A 336 -5.08 8.39 11.65
CA ALA A 336 -4.00 7.84 10.82
C ALA A 336 -3.71 6.36 11.12
N ALA A 337 -4.43 5.76 12.06
CA ALA A 337 -4.28 4.34 12.35
C ALA A 337 -4.84 3.47 11.21
N CYS A 338 -4.42 2.21 11.15
CA CYS A 338 -4.90 1.26 10.14
C CYS A 338 -6.43 1.22 10.10
N GLY A 339 -6.99 1.40 8.90
CA GLY A 339 -8.45 1.41 8.68
C GLY A 339 -9.16 2.74 8.96
N GLN A 340 -8.46 3.80 9.40
CA GLN A 340 -9.06 5.10 9.73
C GLN A 340 -8.81 6.21 8.71
N LEU A 341 -8.03 5.92 7.66
CA LEU A 341 -7.81 6.87 6.58
C LEU A 341 -9.16 7.33 6.05
N VAL A 342 -9.29 8.63 5.71
CA VAL A 342 -10.44 9.36 5.13
C VAL A 342 -11.08 10.41 6.05
N LYS A 343 -10.97 10.27 7.38
CA LYS A 343 -11.55 11.27 8.30
C LYS A 343 -10.82 12.60 8.10
N ASN A 344 -11.49 13.57 7.46
CA ASN A 344 -11.11 14.97 7.14
C ASN A 344 -10.82 15.33 5.67
N ILE A 345 -10.99 14.42 4.70
CA ILE A 345 -10.98 14.83 3.28
C ILE A 345 -12.22 15.70 3.03
N LYS A 346 -12.06 16.99 2.67
CA LYS A 346 -13.19 17.83 2.22
C LYS A 346 -13.82 17.16 0.99
N SER A 347 -14.97 16.51 1.18
CA SER A 347 -15.60 15.61 0.21
C SER A 347 -16.18 16.28 -1.03
N GLY A 348 -16.05 17.61 -1.15
CA GLY A 348 -16.76 18.43 -2.15
C GLY A 348 -16.56 18.03 -3.61
N ASN A 349 -15.41 17.47 -3.99
CA ASN A 349 -15.15 16.96 -5.35
C ASN A 349 -15.23 15.43 -5.46
N TYR A 350 -15.02 14.69 -4.37
CA TYR A 350 -15.08 13.23 -4.37
C TYR A 350 -16.53 12.72 -4.52
N ASP A 351 -17.46 13.28 -3.74
CA ASP A 351 -18.87 12.91 -3.77
C ASP A 351 -19.55 13.26 -5.10
N LYS A 352 -19.11 14.35 -5.74
CA LYS A 352 -19.59 14.75 -7.07
C LYS A 352 -19.11 13.81 -8.18
N LYS A 353 -17.94 13.20 -8.03
CA LYS A 353 -17.37 12.28 -9.03
C LYS A 353 -17.94 10.87 -8.90
N LEU A 354 -18.20 10.39 -7.68
CA LEU A 354 -18.89 9.11 -7.48
C LEU A 354 -20.30 9.13 -8.10
N LYS A 355 -21.07 10.20 -7.88
CA LYS A 355 -22.42 10.37 -8.45
C LYS A 355 -22.50 10.49 -9.98
N LYS A 356 -21.36 10.65 -10.67
CA LYS A 356 -21.31 10.67 -12.15
C LYS A 356 -20.98 9.32 -12.77
N ASN A 357 -20.52 8.36 -11.95
CA ASN A 357 -20.13 7.02 -12.38
C ASN A 357 -21.15 5.93 -11.99
N ASP A 358 -22.17 6.29 -11.22
CA ASP A 358 -23.43 5.55 -11.06
C ASP A 358 -24.43 6.04 -12.13
#